data_AF-A0A5S9MM43-F1
#
_entry.id   AF-A0A5S9MM43-F1
#
_cell.length_a   1.000
_cell.length_b   1.000
_cell.length_c   1.000
_cell.angle_alpha   90.00
_cell.angle_beta   90.00
_cell.angle_gamma   90.00
#
_symmetry.space_group_name_H-M   'P 1'
#
loop_
_entity.id
_entity.type
_entity.pdbx_description
1 polymer ?
#
loop_
_entity_poly.entity_id
_entity_poly.type
_entity_poly.pdbx_seq_one_letter_code
_entity_poly.pdbx_strand_id
1 'polypeptide(L)'
;MTLRKKVPAGSEGLLFLPFLTGERAPYWNPNARGTFFGIGLQHKREHFIRAVLEGVIMSVFSIGVALRDLTGSAKDVRASGGFARSPLWRQILADTMGREVLVPESYEASALGAAVLALHSLGYMEEIEEVQDWIRISARHEPNMENNETYIELFYLYERLYDKLKDEFDVISALQLKQKKIIKHQGKGGRACFFHHRDCRNCPFTHPHNSC
;
A
#
# COMPACT_ATOMS: atom_id res chain seq x y z
N MET A 1 27.30 6.09 16.61
CA MET A 1 26.21 5.36 15.92
C MET A 1 26.11 5.94 14.52
N THR A 2 26.66 5.21 13.55
CA THR A 2 27.12 5.66 12.22
C THR A 2 26.01 6.24 11.36
N LEU A 3 26.32 7.32 10.60
CA LEU A 3 25.44 7.89 9.57
C LEU A 3 24.91 6.76 8.65
N ARG A 4 23.62 6.44 8.76
CA ARG A 4 22.94 5.51 7.83
C ARG A 4 23.00 6.14 6.44
N LYS A 5 23.76 5.55 5.52
CA LYS A 5 23.63 5.85 4.08
C LYS A 5 22.15 5.70 3.72
N LYS A 6 21.55 6.78 3.22
CA LYS A 6 20.16 6.80 2.74
C LYS A 6 20.10 5.85 1.54
N VAL A 7 19.21 4.86 1.57
CA VAL A 7 18.95 3.99 0.40
C VAL A 7 18.61 4.89 -0.79
N PRO A 8 19.19 4.70 -1.99
CA PRO A 8 18.91 5.55 -3.16
C PRO A 8 17.46 5.40 -3.66
N ALA A 9 17.05 6.28 -4.58
CA ALA A 9 15.77 6.11 -5.27
C ALA A 9 15.73 4.78 -6.03
N GLY A 10 14.57 4.13 -6.00
CA GLY A 10 14.38 2.83 -6.63
C GLY A 10 14.91 1.64 -5.83
N SER A 11 15.31 1.86 -4.58
CA SER A 11 15.65 0.80 -3.62
C SER A 11 16.64 -0.25 -4.12
N GLU A 12 17.62 0.16 -4.94
CA GLU A 12 18.60 -0.72 -5.60
C GLU A 12 17.97 -1.83 -6.47
N GLY A 13 16.79 -1.55 -7.06
CA GLY A 13 16.05 -2.46 -7.92
C GLY A 13 15.03 -3.32 -7.20
N LEU A 14 14.84 -3.15 -5.88
CA LEU A 14 13.80 -3.82 -5.12
C LEU A 14 12.44 -3.15 -5.35
N LEU A 15 11.53 -3.88 -5.99
CA LEU A 15 10.18 -3.42 -6.29
C LEU A 15 9.15 -4.02 -5.33
N PHE A 16 8.12 -3.25 -5.00
CA PHE A 16 6.99 -3.72 -4.20
C PHE A 16 5.64 -3.39 -4.85
N LEU A 17 4.83 -4.42 -5.08
CA LEU A 17 3.41 -4.28 -5.40
C LEU A 17 2.61 -4.19 -4.09
N PRO A 18 1.91 -3.08 -3.78
CA PRO A 18 1.34 -2.83 -2.46
C PRO A 18 -0.06 -3.41 -2.20
N PHE A 19 -0.48 -4.44 -2.95
CA PHE A 19 -1.86 -4.96 -2.95
C PHE A 19 -2.18 -5.87 -1.75
N LEU A 20 -1.85 -5.45 -0.52
CA LEU A 20 -1.97 -6.27 0.69
C LEU A 20 -3.42 -6.71 0.99
N THR A 21 -4.40 -5.94 0.55
CA THR A 21 -5.84 -6.18 0.78
C THR A 21 -6.63 -6.35 -0.52
N GLY A 22 -5.96 -6.73 -1.61
CA GLY A 22 -6.49 -6.53 -2.96
C GLY A 22 -6.30 -5.09 -3.43
N GLU A 23 -6.72 -4.80 -4.64
CA GLU A 23 -6.63 -3.48 -5.25
C GLU A 23 -7.97 -3.05 -5.87
N ARG A 24 -8.28 -1.77 -5.76
CA ARG A 24 -9.39 -1.12 -6.48
C ARG A 24 -8.80 -0.49 -7.75
N ALA A 25 -8.82 0.82 -7.89
CA ALA A 25 -8.20 1.46 -9.04
C ALA A 25 -6.67 1.25 -9.08
N PRO A 26 -6.06 1.06 -10.26
CA PRO A 26 -6.72 1.02 -11.58
C PRO A 26 -7.26 -0.36 -11.97
N TYR A 27 -6.86 -1.44 -11.30
CA TYR A 27 -7.04 -2.81 -11.82
C TYR A 27 -8.31 -3.56 -11.41
N TRP A 28 -8.99 -3.10 -10.36
CA TRP A 28 -10.21 -3.66 -9.76
C TRP A 28 -10.11 -5.16 -9.44
N ASN A 29 -8.99 -5.56 -8.82
CA ASN A 29 -8.68 -6.95 -8.51
C ASN A 29 -8.66 -7.21 -6.99
N PRO A 30 -9.71 -7.81 -6.41
CA PRO A 30 -9.75 -8.12 -4.97
C PRO A 30 -8.79 -9.26 -4.56
N ASN A 31 -8.33 -10.04 -5.53
CA ASN A 31 -7.40 -11.15 -5.32
C ASN A 31 -5.94 -10.74 -5.37
N ALA A 32 -5.62 -9.54 -5.86
CA ALA A 32 -4.26 -9.01 -5.88
C ALA A 32 -3.59 -9.12 -4.50
N ARG A 33 -2.29 -9.45 -4.49
CA ARG A 33 -1.51 -9.64 -3.26
C ARG A 33 -0.21 -8.85 -3.28
N GLY A 34 0.19 -8.42 -2.09
CA GLY A 34 1.46 -7.74 -1.91
C GLY A 34 2.63 -8.61 -2.34
N THR A 35 3.55 -8.05 -3.12
CA THR A 35 4.65 -8.81 -3.74
C THR A 35 5.94 -8.00 -3.70
N PHE A 36 7.01 -8.57 -3.16
CA PHE A 36 8.37 -8.05 -3.37
C PHE A 36 9.00 -8.75 -4.58
N PHE A 37 9.63 -7.98 -5.46
CA PHE A 37 10.28 -8.48 -6.66
C PHE A 37 11.69 -7.89 -6.79
N GLY A 38 12.65 -8.71 -7.23
CA GLY A 38 14.06 -8.29 -7.37
C GLY A 38 14.90 -8.40 -6.09
N ILE A 39 14.50 -9.22 -5.11
CA ILE A 39 15.28 -9.44 -3.88
C ILE A 39 16.67 -10.01 -4.22
N GLY A 40 17.70 -9.50 -3.54
CA GLY A 40 19.12 -9.79 -3.75
C GLY A 40 19.91 -9.61 -2.45
N LEU A 41 21.11 -10.16 -2.36
CA LEU A 41 21.91 -10.21 -1.11
C LEU A 41 22.32 -8.83 -0.59
N GLN A 42 22.39 -7.82 -1.47
CA GLN A 42 22.68 -6.43 -1.12
C GLN A 42 21.53 -5.76 -0.33
N HIS A 43 20.30 -6.23 -0.52
CA HIS A 43 19.12 -5.61 0.06
C HIS A 43 19.04 -5.87 1.57
N LYS A 44 19.01 -4.77 2.32
CA LYS A 44 18.82 -4.74 3.78
C LYS A 44 17.40 -4.30 4.12
N ARG A 45 17.03 -4.44 5.40
CA ARG A 45 15.73 -3.98 5.93
C ARG A 45 15.33 -2.58 5.45
N GLU A 46 16.27 -1.66 5.35
CA GLU A 46 16.02 -0.29 4.89
C GLU A 46 15.53 -0.22 3.44
N HIS A 47 15.99 -1.14 2.57
CA HIS A 47 15.55 -1.24 1.18
C HIS A 47 14.11 -1.72 1.10
N PHE A 48 13.75 -2.74 1.89
CA PHE A 48 12.36 -3.21 1.95
C PHE A 48 11.42 -2.11 2.46
N ILE A 49 11.83 -1.33 3.46
CA ILE A 49 11.05 -0.19 3.93
C ILE A 49 10.88 0.83 2.80
N ARG A 50 11.97 1.21 2.12
CA ARG A 50 11.89 2.21 1.05
C ARG A 50 11.06 1.71 -0.15
N ALA A 51 11.25 0.47 -0.58
CA ALA A 51 10.48 -0.16 -1.65
C ALA A 51 8.98 -0.17 -1.34
N VAL A 52 8.59 -0.37 -0.07
CA VAL A 52 7.17 -0.25 0.33
C VAL A 52 6.64 1.16 0.11
N LEU A 53 7.39 2.21 0.49
CA LEU A 53 6.95 3.59 0.28
C LEU A 53 6.84 3.90 -1.22
N GLU A 54 7.87 3.53 -1.98
CA GLU A 54 7.94 3.72 -3.44
C GLU A 54 6.80 2.97 -4.15
N GLY A 55 6.53 1.72 -3.77
CA GLY A 55 5.45 0.91 -4.34
C GLY A 55 4.06 1.49 -4.10
N VAL A 56 3.79 2.07 -2.92
CA VAL A 56 2.53 2.77 -2.67
C VAL A 56 2.41 4.03 -3.53
N ILE A 57 3.49 4.80 -3.68
CA ILE A 57 3.48 5.96 -4.58
C ILE A 57 3.30 5.55 -6.04
N MET A 58 3.89 4.43 -6.48
CA MET A 58 3.66 3.89 -7.83
C MET A 58 2.20 3.48 -8.07
N SER A 59 1.51 2.93 -7.06
CA SER A 59 0.05 2.68 -7.14
C SER A 59 -0.75 3.99 -7.29
N VAL A 60 -0.36 5.06 -6.59
CA VAL A 60 -0.97 6.38 -6.80
C VAL A 60 -0.65 6.94 -8.20
N PHE A 61 0.58 6.72 -8.68
CA PHE A 61 1.01 7.15 -10.00
C PHE A 61 0.26 6.42 -11.12
N SER A 62 -0.01 5.12 -11.00
CA SER A 62 -0.79 4.37 -12.00
C SER A 62 -2.20 4.92 -12.16
N ILE A 63 -2.84 5.33 -11.07
CA ILE A 63 -4.12 6.05 -11.11
C ILE A 63 -3.97 7.39 -11.83
N GLY A 64 -2.91 8.13 -11.55
CA GLY A 64 -2.61 9.40 -12.23
C GLY A 64 -2.39 9.25 -13.73
N VAL A 65 -1.73 8.17 -14.16
CA VAL A 65 -1.55 7.82 -15.58
C VAL A 65 -2.91 7.50 -16.22
N ALA A 66 -3.72 6.64 -15.60
CA ALA A 66 -5.04 6.30 -16.12
C ALA A 66 -5.98 7.53 -16.22
N LEU A 67 -5.87 8.48 -15.29
CA LEU A 67 -6.64 9.74 -15.35
C LEU A 67 -6.15 10.67 -16.45
N ARG A 68 -4.83 10.72 -16.71
CA ARG A 68 -4.24 11.57 -17.74
C ARG A 68 -4.80 11.28 -19.12
N ASP A 69 -5.03 10.00 -19.42
CA ASP A 69 -5.60 9.57 -20.69
C ASP A 69 -7.04 10.08 -20.89
N LEU A 70 -7.75 10.42 -19.80
CA LEU A 70 -9.13 10.90 -19.81
C LEU A 70 -9.24 12.42 -19.72
N THR A 71 -8.39 13.07 -18.92
CA THR A 71 -8.52 14.50 -18.56
C THR A 71 -7.37 15.38 -19.03
N GLY A 72 -6.33 14.78 -19.63
CA GLY A 72 -5.10 15.48 -20.00
C GLY A 72 -4.12 15.61 -18.84
N SER A 73 -3.09 16.44 -19.03
CA SER A 73 -2.05 16.61 -18.00
C SER A 73 -2.51 17.51 -16.85
N ALA A 74 -2.30 17.02 -15.62
CA ALA A 74 -2.52 17.82 -14.41
C ALA A 74 -1.63 19.07 -14.38
N LYS A 75 -2.19 20.20 -13.93
CA LYS A 75 -1.45 21.47 -13.77
C LYS A 75 -0.56 21.45 -12.52
N ASP A 76 -1.12 21.06 -11.39
CA ASP A 76 -0.45 20.93 -10.09
C ASP A 76 -0.82 19.60 -9.41
N VAL A 77 0.02 19.13 -8.49
CA VAL A 77 -0.28 17.98 -7.63
C VAL A 77 -0.39 18.46 -6.19
N ARG A 78 -1.57 18.27 -5.57
CA ARG A 78 -1.80 18.63 -4.18
C ARG A 78 -1.88 17.38 -3.31
N ALA A 79 -1.01 17.29 -2.31
CA ALA A 79 -0.96 16.17 -1.39
C ALA A 79 -1.61 16.53 -0.05
N SER A 80 -2.58 15.73 0.37
CA SER A 80 -3.26 15.84 1.67
C SER A 80 -3.32 14.47 2.36
N GLY A 81 -3.76 14.45 3.63
CA GLY A 81 -3.88 13.23 4.43
C GLY A 81 -2.60 12.83 5.19
N GLY A 82 -2.65 11.69 5.88
CA GLY A 82 -1.63 11.30 6.86
C GLY A 82 -0.22 11.10 6.28
N PHE A 83 -0.09 10.58 5.06
CA PHE A 83 1.21 10.35 4.42
C PHE A 83 1.90 11.65 4.00
N ALA A 84 1.13 12.71 3.69
CA ALA A 84 1.65 14.03 3.33
C ALA A 84 2.40 14.72 4.48
N ARG A 85 2.34 14.20 5.72
CA ARG A 85 3.13 14.71 6.85
C ARG A 85 4.62 14.39 6.74
N SER A 86 5.00 13.33 6.00
CA SER A 86 6.40 12.92 5.88
C SER A 86 7.08 13.66 4.71
N PRO A 87 8.17 14.42 4.94
CA PRO A 87 8.96 15.02 3.86
C PRO A 87 9.46 13.98 2.85
N LEU A 88 9.77 12.76 3.30
CA LEU A 88 10.25 11.70 2.42
C LEU A 88 9.15 11.24 1.44
N TRP A 89 7.93 10.98 1.93
CA TRP A 89 6.81 10.59 1.08
C TRP A 89 6.46 11.66 0.05
N ARG A 90 6.46 12.93 0.49
CA ARG A 90 6.21 14.06 -0.40
C ARG A 90 7.27 14.17 -1.50
N GLN A 91 8.54 13.96 -1.16
CA GLN A 91 9.61 13.96 -2.15
C GLN A 91 9.50 12.78 -3.12
N ILE A 92 9.23 11.56 -2.63
CA ILE A 92 9.03 10.40 -3.51
C ILE A 92 7.85 10.64 -4.45
N LEU A 93 6.75 11.23 -3.96
CA LEU A 93 5.60 11.60 -4.78
C LEU A 93 5.97 12.62 -5.86
N ALA A 94 6.68 13.71 -5.50
CA ALA A 94 7.12 14.73 -6.45
C ALA A 94 8.03 14.12 -7.52
N ASP A 95 9.05 13.39 -7.09
CA ASP A 95 10.01 12.69 -7.96
C ASP A 95 9.29 11.69 -8.88
N THR A 96 8.30 10.93 -8.40
CA THR A 96 7.57 9.96 -9.24
C THR A 96 6.64 10.66 -10.24
N MET A 97 5.95 11.72 -9.81
CA MET A 97 5.04 12.49 -10.66
C MET A 97 5.76 13.35 -11.69
N GLY A 98 7.04 13.68 -11.45
CA GLY A 98 7.82 14.61 -12.27
C GLY A 98 7.28 16.04 -12.22
N ARG A 99 6.62 16.41 -11.11
CA ARG A 99 5.91 17.70 -10.93
C ARG A 99 6.02 18.20 -9.50
N GLU A 100 5.91 19.52 -9.32
CA GLU A 100 5.83 20.14 -8.00
C GLU A 100 4.63 19.58 -7.22
N VAL A 101 4.88 19.18 -5.97
CA VAL A 101 3.86 18.77 -5.02
C VAL A 101 3.63 19.87 -3.99
N LEU A 102 2.39 20.33 -3.91
CA LEU A 102 1.92 21.33 -2.97
C LEU A 102 1.22 20.66 -1.79
N VAL A 103 1.47 21.14 -0.58
CA VAL A 103 0.84 20.62 0.64
C VAL A 103 0.03 21.73 1.29
N PRO A 104 -1.31 21.67 1.24
CA PRO A 104 -2.17 22.60 1.95
C PRO A 104 -1.92 22.56 3.47
N GLU A 105 -2.12 23.68 4.15
CA GLU A 105 -2.09 23.78 5.62
C GLU A 105 -3.33 23.12 6.24
N SER A 106 -4.47 23.18 5.56
CA SER A 106 -5.73 22.60 6.05
C SER A 106 -5.69 21.08 6.01
N TYR A 107 -5.79 20.47 7.18
CA TYR A 107 -5.88 19.02 7.36
C TYR A 107 -7.29 18.48 7.07
N GLU A 108 -8.32 19.33 7.18
CA GLU A 108 -9.75 18.95 7.10
C GLU A 108 -10.38 19.44 5.79
N ALA A 109 -9.78 19.05 4.66
CA ALA A 109 -10.24 19.46 3.33
C ALA A 109 -11.72 19.10 3.07
N SER A 110 -12.18 17.96 3.58
CA SER A 110 -13.59 17.52 3.45
C SER A 110 -14.56 18.43 4.21
N ALA A 111 -14.21 18.82 5.44
CA ALA A 111 -15.05 19.72 6.24
C ALA A 111 -15.09 21.12 5.63
N LEU A 112 -13.95 21.60 5.13
CA LEU A 112 -13.87 22.86 4.39
C LEU A 112 -14.77 22.84 3.14
N GLY A 113 -14.71 21.77 2.35
CA GLY A 113 -15.57 21.61 1.17
C GLY A 113 -17.06 21.63 1.52
N ALA A 114 -17.47 20.94 2.59
CA ALA A 114 -18.85 20.97 3.06
C ALA A 114 -19.30 22.38 3.51
N ALA A 115 -18.43 23.12 4.22
CA ALA A 115 -18.71 24.48 4.64
C ALA A 115 -18.84 25.45 3.44
N VAL A 116 -17.96 25.33 2.44
CA VAL A 116 -18.01 26.13 1.21
C VAL A 116 -19.31 25.90 0.45
N LEU A 117 -19.72 24.65 0.27
CA LEU A 117 -21.00 24.33 -0.36
C LEU A 117 -22.20 24.91 0.41
N ALA A 118 -22.15 24.86 1.75
CA ALA A 118 -23.19 25.46 2.59
C ALA A 118 -23.24 26.99 2.43
N LEU A 119 -22.11 27.68 2.48
CA LEU A 119 -22.02 29.13 2.33
C LEU A 119 -22.52 29.59 0.95
N HIS A 120 -22.13 28.90 -0.11
CA HIS A 120 -22.61 29.16 -1.46
C HIS A 120 -24.13 28.97 -1.56
N SER A 121 -24.66 27.85 -1.03
CA SER A 121 -26.10 27.58 -1.06
C SER A 121 -26.96 28.59 -0.29
N LEU A 122 -26.39 29.23 0.74
CA LEU A 122 -27.06 30.26 1.55
C LEU A 122 -26.85 31.68 0.99
N GLY A 123 -26.12 31.84 -0.11
CA GLY A 123 -25.83 33.14 -0.72
C GLY A 123 -24.79 33.98 0.04
N TYR A 124 -24.02 33.37 0.96
CA TYR A 124 -22.90 34.03 1.64
C TYR A 124 -21.59 33.99 0.85
N MET A 125 -21.56 33.25 -0.26
CA MET A 125 -20.45 33.14 -1.19
C MET A 125 -21.03 33.12 -2.61
N GLU A 126 -20.55 33.99 -3.49
CA GLU A 126 -21.08 34.11 -4.85
C GLU A 126 -20.55 32.97 -5.72
N GLU A 127 -19.24 32.72 -5.67
CA GLU A 127 -18.57 31.70 -6.47
C GLU A 127 -17.76 30.73 -5.59
N ILE A 128 -17.82 29.43 -5.89
CA ILE A 128 -17.13 28.40 -5.10
C ILE A 128 -15.60 28.60 -5.15
N GLU A 129 -15.10 29.16 -6.24
CA GLU A 129 -13.70 29.45 -6.50
C GLU A 129 -13.08 30.40 -5.46
N GLU A 130 -13.88 31.21 -4.75
CA GLU A 130 -13.41 32.08 -3.66
C GLU A 130 -12.68 31.31 -2.55
N VAL A 131 -12.96 30.00 -2.39
CA VAL A 131 -12.24 29.14 -1.44
C VAL A 131 -10.74 29.10 -1.69
N GLN A 132 -10.27 29.37 -2.91
CA GLN A 132 -8.85 29.33 -3.25
C GLN A 132 -8.01 30.27 -2.38
N ASP A 133 -8.57 31.43 -2.00
CA ASP A 133 -7.90 32.41 -1.14
C ASP A 133 -7.79 31.95 0.32
N TRP A 134 -8.58 30.95 0.72
CA TRP A 134 -8.58 30.40 2.07
C TRP A 134 -7.55 29.27 2.22
N ILE A 135 -7.11 28.68 1.11
CA ILE A 135 -6.19 27.53 1.10
C ILE A 135 -4.74 28.02 1.11
N ARG A 136 -4.12 28.01 2.29
CA ARG A 136 -2.68 28.27 2.44
C ARG A 136 -1.84 27.03 2.14
N ILE A 137 -0.71 27.21 1.46
CA ILE A 137 0.26 26.14 1.21
C ILE A 137 1.33 26.15 2.30
N SER A 138 1.46 25.05 3.02
CA SER A 138 2.40 24.89 4.14
C SER A 138 3.77 24.34 3.70
N ALA A 139 3.82 23.61 2.58
CA ALA A 139 5.06 23.08 2.04
C ALA A 139 4.97 22.83 0.53
N ARG A 140 6.14 22.87 -0.11
CA ARG A 140 6.36 22.64 -1.54
C ARG A 140 7.52 21.66 -1.73
N HIS A 141 7.40 20.78 -2.70
CA HIS A 141 8.43 19.82 -3.06
C HIS A 141 8.60 19.80 -4.58
N GLU A 142 9.75 20.29 -5.04
CA GLU A 142 10.16 20.20 -6.44
C GLU A 142 10.68 18.78 -6.75
N PRO A 143 10.40 18.24 -7.94
CA PRO A 143 10.88 16.93 -8.33
C PRO A 143 12.39 16.96 -8.58
N ASN A 144 13.10 15.93 -8.13
CA ASN A 144 14.42 15.61 -8.64
C ASN A 144 14.25 14.76 -9.91
N MET A 145 14.64 15.30 -11.07
CA MET A 145 14.45 14.63 -12.35
C MET A 145 15.33 13.39 -12.55
N GLU A 146 16.49 13.29 -11.89
CA GLU A 146 17.31 12.07 -11.91
C GLU A 146 16.60 10.90 -11.20
N ASN A 147 15.94 11.19 -10.08
CA ASN A 147 15.08 10.21 -9.42
C ASN A 147 13.84 9.90 -10.26
N ASN A 148 13.28 10.90 -10.96
CA ASN A 148 12.12 10.70 -11.83
C ASN A 148 12.42 9.67 -12.92
N GLU A 149 13.55 9.79 -13.61
CA GLU A 149 13.98 8.82 -14.63
C GLU A 149 14.01 7.40 -14.06
N THR A 150 14.60 7.23 -12.87
CA THR A 150 14.63 5.93 -12.17
C THR A 150 13.22 5.41 -11.86
N TYR A 151 12.32 6.27 -11.37
CA TYR A 151 10.95 5.87 -11.05
C TYR A 151 10.11 5.55 -12.28
N ILE A 152 10.32 6.24 -13.40
CA ILE A 152 9.64 5.96 -14.67
C ILE A 152 10.05 4.57 -15.19
N GLU A 153 11.34 4.25 -15.18
CA GLU A 153 11.82 2.91 -15.56
C GLU A 153 11.22 1.81 -14.67
N LEU A 154 11.23 2.03 -13.35
CA LEU A 154 10.63 1.10 -12.39
C LEU A 154 9.12 0.99 -12.55
N PHE A 155 8.44 2.07 -12.92
CA PHE A 155 7.00 2.07 -13.14
C PHE A 155 6.60 1.21 -14.35
N TYR A 156 7.37 1.24 -15.45
CA TYR A 156 7.15 0.31 -16.55
C TYR A 156 7.35 -1.15 -16.15
N LEU A 157 8.31 -1.44 -15.26
CA LEU A 157 8.45 -2.78 -14.69
C LEU A 157 7.29 -3.13 -13.77
N TYR A 158 6.80 -2.18 -12.97
CA TYR A 158 5.66 -2.33 -12.06
C TYR A 158 4.39 -2.78 -12.79
N GLU A 159 4.00 -2.06 -13.85
CA GLU A 159 2.80 -2.39 -14.64
C GLU A 159 2.95 -3.77 -15.29
N ARG A 160 4.11 -4.03 -15.93
CA ARG A 160 4.38 -5.32 -16.57
C ARG A 160 4.38 -6.48 -15.58
N LEU A 161 4.87 -6.26 -14.36
CA LEU A 161 4.88 -7.27 -13.32
C LEU A 161 3.47 -7.57 -12.83
N TYR A 162 2.64 -6.55 -12.64
CA TYR A 162 1.23 -6.75 -12.33
C TYR A 162 0.55 -7.62 -13.39
N ASP A 163 0.69 -7.27 -14.66
CA ASP A 163 0.07 -8.00 -15.78
C ASP A 163 0.49 -9.47 -15.84
N LYS A 164 1.74 -9.77 -15.48
CA LYS A 164 2.28 -11.14 -15.44
C LYS A 164 1.77 -11.95 -14.25
N LEU A 165 1.43 -11.30 -13.14
CA LEU A 165 1.04 -11.95 -11.90
C LEU A 165 -0.47 -11.97 -11.68
N LYS A 166 -1.26 -11.24 -12.47
CA LYS A 166 -2.71 -11.08 -12.23
C LYS A 166 -3.47 -12.40 -12.11
N ASP A 167 -3.13 -13.40 -12.91
CA ASP A 167 -3.78 -14.72 -12.87
C ASP A 167 -3.29 -15.54 -11.66
N GLU A 168 -2.01 -15.40 -11.30
CA GLU A 168 -1.42 -16.05 -10.11
C GLU A 168 -2.00 -15.50 -8.80
N PHE A 169 -2.45 -14.24 -8.80
CA PHE A 169 -3.15 -13.66 -7.65
C PHE A 169 -4.45 -14.40 -7.33
N ASP A 170 -5.18 -14.88 -8.32
CA ASP A 170 -6.38 -15.70 -8.09
C ASP A 170 -6.02 -17.04 -7.44
N VAL A 171 -4.96 -17.69 -7.94
CA VAL A 171 -4.47 -18.97 -7.43
C VAL A 171 -4.05 -18.85 -5.96
N ILE A 172 -3.19 -17.88 -5.63
CA ILE A 172 -2.72 -17.71 -4.25
C ILE A 172 -3.85 -17.26 -3.32
N SER A 173 -4.79 -16.44 -3.79
CA SER A 173 -5.98 -16.03 -3.02
C SER A 173 -6.83 -17.25 -2.65
N ALA A 174 -7.11 -18.14 -3.62
CA ALA A 174 -7.85 -19.37 -3.39
C ALA A 174 -7.14 -20.30 -2.39
N LEU A 175 -5.82 -20.47 -2.51
CA LEU A 175 -5.01 -21.26 -1.58
C LEU A 175 -5.08 -20.70 -0.15
N GLN A 176 -4.94 -19.38 0.03
CA GLN A 176 -5.05 -18.73 1.33
C GLN A 176 -6.44 -18.92 1.97
N LEU A 177 -7.51 -18.83 1.17
CA LEU A 177 -8.87 -19.08 1.65
C LEU A 177 -9.06 -20.54 2.08
N LYS A 178 -8.50 -21.50 1.32
CA LYS A 178 -8.50 -22.92 1.68
C LYS A 178 -7.77 -23.15 3.01
N GLN A 179 -6.58 -22.58 3.19
CA GLN A 179 -5.81 -22.69 4.44
C GLN A 179 -6.55 -22.07 5.63
N LYS A 180 -7.19 -20.91 5.47
CA LYS A 180 -8.01 -20.28 6.53
C LYS A 180 -9.16 -21.20 6.98
N LYS A 181 -9.79 -21.94 6.08
CA LYS A 181 -10.85 -22.91 6.43
C LYS A 181 -10.30 -24.08 7.26
N ILE A 182 -9.15 -24.63 6.88
CA ILE A 182 -8.47 -25.72 7.59
C ILE A 182 -8.15 -25.31 9.03
N ILE A 183 -7.51 -24.14 9.20
CA ILE A 183 -7.15 -23.61 10.52
C ILE A 183 -8.41 -23.42 11.40
N LYS A 184 -9.50 -22.90 10.82
CA LYS A 184 -10.77 -22.72 11.54
C LYS A 184 -11.42 -24.05 11.94
N HIS A 185 -11.28 -25.11 11.14
CA HIS A 185 -11.84 -26.43 11.46
C HIS A 185 -11.01 -27.14 12.55
N GLN A 186 -9.68 -27.06 12.47
CA GLN A 186 -8.79 -27.57 13.53
C GLN A 186 -8.98 -26.83 14.86
N GLY A 187 -9.22 -25.51 14.83
CA GLY A 187 -9.53 -24.73 16.03
C GLY A 187 -10.90 -24.99 16.66
N LYS A 188 -11.85 -25.59 15.93
CA LYS A 188 -13.16 -26.01 16.47
C LYS A 188 -13.15 -27.44 17.03
N GLY A 189 -12.19 -28.28 16.63
CA GLY A 189 -12.01 -29.64 17.18
C GLY A 189 -11.19 -29.70 18.49
N GLY A 190 -10.59 -28.59 18.93
CA GLY A 190 -9.70 -28.52 20.11
C GLY A 190 -10.37 -28.19 21.44
N ARG A 191 -11.71 -28.22 21.54
CA ARG A 191 -12.44 -28.19 22.82
C ARG A 191 -13.09 -29.54 23.11
N ALA A 192 -12.28 -30.59 23.12
CA ALA A 192 -12.66 -31.86 23.71
C ALA A 192 -11.72 -32.12 24.91
N CYS A 193 -12.31 -32.03 26.10
CA CYS A 193 -11.85 -32.60 27.36
C CYS A 193 -10.39 -32.37 27.78
N PHE A 194 -10.12 -31.20 28.38
CA PHE A 194 -9.17 -31.12 29.49
C PHE A 194 -9.91 -30.64 30.74
N PHE A 195 -10.77 -31.50 31.27
CA PHE A 195 -11.29 -31.37 32.64
C PHE A 195 -11.02 -32.67 33.39
N HIS A 196 -10.27 -32.51 34.48
CA HIS A 196 -10.11 -33.41 35.62
C HIS A 196 -9.22 -34.66 35.46
N HIS A 197 -7.98 -34.49 35.92
CA HIS A 197 -7.29 -35.48 36.73
C HIS A 197 -8.25 -36.14 37.73
N ARG A 198 -8.54 -37.43 37.55
CA ARG A 198 -8.47 -38.50 38.56
C ARG A 198 -8.94 -39.82 37.94
N ASP A 199 -8.24 -40.89 38.31
CA ASP A 199 -8.50 -42.30 38.02
C ASP A 199 -8.01 -42.90 36.68
N CYS A 200 -6.68 -43.05 36.58
CA CYS A 200 -6.01 -44.05 35.75
C CYS A 200 -6.22 -45.49 36.28
N ARG A 201 -7.46 -45.98 36.34
CA ARG A 201 -7.76 -47.39 36.69
C ARG A 201 -8.87 -47.95 35.81
N ASN A 202 -8.62 -48.01 34.50
CA ASN A 202 -9.20 -48.98 33.57
C ASN A 202 -8.73 -48.66 32.14
N CYS A 203 -7.52 -49.11 31.79
CA CYS A 203 -7.07 -49.15 30.40
C CYS A 203 -7.01 -50.63 29.99
N PRO A 204 -7.85 -51.11 29.05
CA PRO A 204 -7.93 -52.52 28.70
C PRO A 204 -6.94 -52.83 27.57
N PHE A 205 -5.64 -52.60 27.77
CA PHE A 205 -4.63 -53.09 26.83
C PHE A 205 -3.32 -53.39 27.57
N THR A 206 -3.26 -54.58 28.17
CA THR A 206 -2.02 -55.23 28.58
C THR A 206 -1.87 -56.56 27.85
N HIS A 207 -0.94 -56.56 26.88
CA HIS A 207 0.02 -57.64 26.55
C HIS A 207 -0.47 -58.96 25.92
N PRO A 208 0.43 -59.85 25.43
CA PRO A 208 1.75 -59.67 24.79
C PRO A 208 1.97 -60.60 23.56
N HIS A 209 3.05 -60.43 22.78
CA HIS A 209 4.10 -61.45 22.57
C HIS A 209 5.04 -61.13 21.41
N ASN A 210 6.34 -61.07 21.74
CA ASN A 210 7.47 -61.27 20.83
C ASN A 210 7.42 -62.66 20.19
N SER A 211 7.77 -62.79 18.91
CA SER A 211 8.98 -63.49 18.40
C SER A 211 8.84 -63.90 16.93
N CYS A 212 9.68 -63.30 16.07
CA CYS A 212 10.68 -63.97 15.22
C CYS A 212 11.55 -62.89 14.57
#